data_AF-A0A2V6JTV4-F1
#
_entry.id   AF-A0A2V6JTV4-F1
#
_cell.length_a   1.000
_cell.length_b   1.000
_cell.length_c   1.000
_cell.angle_alpha   90.00
_cell.angle_beta   90.00
_cell.angle_gamma   90.00
#
_symmetry.space_group_name_H-M   'P 1'
#
loop_
_entity.id
_entity.type
_entity.pdbx_description
1 polymer ?
#
loop_
_entity_poly.entity_id
_entity_poly.type
_entity_poly.pdbx_seq_one_letter_code
_entity_poly.pdbx_strand_id
1 'polypeptide(L)'
;MIAAKWICRFLLAFASVVPLHAESARVVAQPAGKLYQGFYWGGVGTDQHDPTEHDVTPEDVARYEKAVGKKTAWIYFSDNWFESRKFPVEMCGWIRDLNKIPYIRLMLRSNVDQRHSEKTFSLRKIIAGDFDVDLRAWAREAKNFGSPILVEWGTEPNGNWFSWNGKWNGGAKEGPARYVTAYRHIVDLMRAEGADNLQWVWHVNWLDEPERKWNRLENYFPGENYCDWVAFSAYARRLPAVDPNRAEQTNHCRRIRLRFA
;
A
#
# COMPACT_ATOMS: atom_id res chain seq x y z
N MET A 1 -71.52 -17.53 35.74
CA MET A 1 -70.24 -16.80 35.93
C MET A 1 -69.21 -17.73 36.55
N ILE A 2 -68.41 -18.43 35.75
CA ILE A 2 -67.10 -18.99 36.16
C ILE A 2 -66.22 -18.94 34.89
N ALA A 3 -65.11 -18.20 34.96
CA ALA A 3 -64.26 -17.85 33.84
C ALA A 3 -63.27 -18.96 33.46
N ALA A 4 -63.12 -19.22 32.15
CA ALA A 4 -62.13 -20.12 31.59
C ALA A 4 -60.73 -19.47 31.60
N LYS A 5 -59.76 -20.10 32.27
CA LYS A 5 -58.35 -19.70 32.26
C LYS A 5 -57.68 -20.22 30.98
N TRP A 6 -57.30 -19.30 30.10
CA TRP A 6 -56.39 -19.57 28.98
C TRP A 6 -54.95 -19.56 29.47
N ILE A 7 -54.24 -20.68 29.33
CA ILE A 7 -52.80 -20.76 29.56
C ILE A 7 -52.09 -20.44 28.25
N CYS A 8 -51.64 -19.19 28.08
CA CYS A 8 -50.71 -18.82 27.03
C CYS A 8 -49.32 -19.38 27.37
N ARG A 9 -48.88 -20.39 26.64
CA ARG A 9 -47.48 -20.84 26.64
C ARG A 9 -46.65 -19.82 25.86
N PHE A 10 -45.93 -18.95 26.56
CA PHE A 10 -44.87 -18.14 25.97
C PHE A 10 -43.65 -19.04 25.71
N LEU A 11 -43.42 -19.39 24.44
CA LEU A 11 -42.15 -19.91 23.98
C LEU A 11 -41.17 -18.72 23.88
N LEU A 12 -40.31 -18.56 24.88
CA LEU A 12 -39.15 -17.68 24.81
C LEU A 12 -38.14 -18.28 23.83
N ALA A 13 -38.19 -17.83 22.58
CA ALA A 13 -37.10 -18.05 21.64
C ALA A 13 -35.90 -17.21 22.10
N PHE A 14 -34.88 -17.87 22.65
CA PHE A 14 -33.57 -17.26 22.83
C PHE A 14 -32.97 -17.03 21.43
N ALA A 15 -33.15 -15.83 20.88
CA ALA A 15 -32.35 -15.36 19.78
C ALA A 15 -30.93 -15.14 20.31
N SER A 16 -30.05 -16.12 20.10
CA SER A 16 -28.62 -15.95 20.28
C SER A 16 -28.15 -14.90 19.28
N VAL A 17 -28.05 -13.65 19.73
CA VAL A 17 -27.34 -12.61 19.00
C VAL A 17 -25.86 -13.00 19.08
N VAL A 18 -25.38 -13.69 18.05
CA VAL A 18 -23.95 -13.84 17.83
C VAL A 18 -23.42 -12.41 17.65
N PRO A 19 -22.49 -11.92 18.49
CA PRO A 19 -21.85 -10.66 18.20
C PRO A 19 -21.15 -10.82 16.85
N LEU A 20 -21.59 -10.02 15.87
CA LEU A 20 -20.81 -9.76 14.67
C LEU A 20 -19.41 -9.42 15.18
N HIS A 21 -18.43 -10.30 14.96
CA HIS A 21 -17.06 -9.94 15.27
C HIS A 21 -16.79 -8.72 14.41
N ALA A 22 -16.62 -7.56 15.04
CA ALA A 22 -16.07 -6.41 14.36
C ALA A 22 -14.75 -6.90 13.77
N GLU A 23 -14.72 -7.05 12.45
CA GLU A 23 -13.52 -7.43 11.72
C GLU A 23 -12.45 -6.42 12.17
N SER A 24 -11.38 -6.91 12.78
CA SER A 24 -10.36 -6.06 13.40
C SER A 24 -9.96 -4.98 12.42
N ALA A 25 -10.12 -3.70 12.79
CA ALA A 25 -9.73 -2.55 11.96
C ALA A 25 -8.23 -2.53 11.60
N ARG A 26 -7.45 -3.44 12.19
CA ARG A 26 -6.02 -3.61 11.96
C ARG A 26 -5.69 -5.04 11.55
N VAL A 27 -4.72 -5.14 10.66
CA VAL A 27 -4.04 -6.38 10.28
C VAL A 27 -3.06 -6.71 11.40
N VAL A 28 -3.17 -7.92 11.94
CA VAL A 28 -2.30 -8.37 13.04
C VAL A 28 -1.11 -9.15 12.51
N ALA A 29 0.00 -9.15 13.26
CA ALA A 29 1.14 -10.00 12.95
C ALA A 29 0.72 -11.49 12.93
N GLN A 30 1.30 -12.27 12.00
CA GLN A 30 1.05 -13.70 11.95
C GLN A 30 1.73 -14.41 13.13
N PRO A 31 1.19 -15.56 13.58
CA PRO A 31 1.89 -16.42 14.53
C PRO A 31 3.28 -16.80 14.04
N ALA A 32 4.21 -17.05 14.97
CA ALA A 32 5.57 -17.48 14.65
C ALA A 32 5.59 -18.65 13.64
N GLY A 33 6.42 -18.53 12.60
CA GLY A 33 6.55 -19.52 11.54
C GLY A 33 5.51 -19.42 10.41
N LYS A 34 4.62 -18.42 10.44
CA LYS A 34 3.69 -18.11 9.34
C LYS A 34 4.04 -16.77 8.70
N LEU A 35 3.80 -16.68 7.39
CA LEU A 35 4.02 -15.47 6.61
C LEU A 35 2.73 -15.11 5.86
N TYR A 36 2.45 -13.81 5.77
CA TYR A 36 1.47 -13.31 4.82
C TYR A 36 2.03 -13.40 3.40
N GLN A 37 1.21 -13.88 2.48
CA GLN A 37 1.54 -13.87 1.06
C GLN A 37 0.82 -12.72 0.37
N GLY A 38 1.60 -11.82 -0.21
CA GLY A 38 1.09 -10.74 -1.07
C GLY A 38 1.21 -11.08 -2.54
N PHE A 39 0.52 -10.27 -3.35
CA PHE A 39 0.65 -10.28 -4.80
C PHE A 39 0.95 -8.87 -5.30
N TYR A 40 1.99 -8.73 -6.12
CA TYR A 40 2.33 -7.53 -6.87
C TYR A 40 2.09 -7.84 -8.35
N TRP A 41 1.13 -7.15 -8.97
CA TRP A 41 0.83 -7.33 -10.38
C TRP A 41 1.73 -6.43 -11.22
N GLY A 42 2.32 -7.01 -12.26
CA GLY A 42 2.91 -6.29 -13.38
C GLY A 42 2.40 -6.97 -14.64
N GLY A 43 1.58 -6.26 -15.41
CA GLY A 43 1.08 -6.77 -16.68
C GLY A 43 2.20 -6.82 -17.73
N VAL A 44 1.87 -7.38 -18.89
CA VAL A 44 2.74 -7.31 -20.07
C VAL A 44 2.32 -6.09 -20.87
N GLY A 45 3.23 -5.13 -21.02
CA GLY A 45 3.10 -3.99 -21.93
C GLY A 45 2.59 -4.40 -23.31
N THR A 46 1.60 -3.67 -23.80
CA THR A 46 1.21 -3.67 -25.21
C THR A 46 1.69 -2.37 -25.85
N ASP A 47 1.73 -2.30 -27.17
CA ASP A 47 2.08 -1.07 -27.90
C ASP A 47 1.10 0.10 -27.62
N GLN A 48 -0.06 -0.18 -27.00
CA GLN A 48 -1.17 0.75 -26.80
C GLN A 48 -1.43 1.08 -25.32
N HIS A 49 -0.91 0.27 -24.40
CA HIS A 49 -1.10 0.38 -22.96
C HIS A 49 0.06 -0.31 -22.28
N ASP A 50 0.80 0.40 -21.43
CA ASP A 50 1.78 -0.18 -20.52
C ASP A 50 1.06 -0.43 -19.19
N PRO A 51 0.54 -1.65 -18.96
CA PRO A 51 -0.27 -1.93 -17.80
C PRO A 51 0.60 -1.82 -16.55
N THR A 52 0.19 -0.94 -15.67
CA THR A 52 0.92 -0.63 -14.45
C THR A 52 0.24 -1.34 -13.28
N GLU A 53 0.89 -1.35 -12.12
CA GLU A 53 0.35 -1.97 -10.90
C GLU A 53 -1.06 -1.49 -10.48
N HIS A 54 -1.62 -0.47 -11.15
CA HIS A 54 -2.97 0.07 -10.99
C HIS A 54 -4.06 -0.72 -11.75
N ASP A 55 -3.70 -1.59 -12.71
CA ASP A 55 -4.68 -2.29 -13.59
C ASP A 55 -5.02 -3.73 -13.13
N VAL A 56 -4.67 -4.10 -11.90
CA VAL A 56 -4.91 -5.46 -11.38
C VAL A 56 -6.40 -5.78 -11.28
N THR A 57 -6.78 -6.99 -11.73
CA THR A 57 -8.17 -7.47 -11.72
C THR A 57 -8.38 -8.68 -10.79
N PRO A 58 -9.64 -8.99 -10.39
CA PRO A 58 -9.95 -10.22 -9.68
C PRO A 58 -9.47 -11.50 -10.40
N GLU A 59 -9.54 -11.53 -11.72
CA GLU A 59 -9.10 -12.65 -12.56
C GLU A 59 -7.58 -12.86 -12.47
N ASP A 60 -6.82 -11.78 -12.41
CA ASP A 60 -5.36 -11.83 -12.24
C ASP A 60 -4.98 -12.45 -10.89
N VAL A 61 -5.70 -12.06 -9.84
CA VAL A 61 -5.53 -12.62 -8.49
C VAL A 61 -5.84 -14.10 -8.49
N ALA A 62 -6.98 -14.51 -9.06
CA ALA A 62 -7.38 -15.91 -9.15
C ALA A 62 -6.34 -16.75 -9.93
N ARG A 63 -5.81 -16.19 -11.04
CA ARG A 63 -4.76 -16.83 -11.84
C ARG A 63 -3.47 -17.01 -11.05
N TYR A 64 -3.04 -16.00 -10.31
CA TYR A 64 -1.84 -16.08 -9.46
C TYR A 64 -2.00 -17.14 -8.35
N GLU A 65 -3.10 -17.10 -7.61
CA GLU A 65 -3.36 -18.06 -6.52
C GLU A 65 -3.43 -19.51 -7.03
N LYS A 66 -4.05 -19.72 -8.20
CA LYS A 66 -4.07 -21.03 -8.86
C LYS A 66 -2.67 -21.51 -9.21
N ALA A 67 -1.82 -20.63 -9.75
CA ALA A 67 -0.46 -20.99 -10.16
C ALA A 67 0.45 -21.34 -8.96
N VAL A 68 0.27 -20.64 -7.84
CA VAL A 68 1.10 -20.84 -6.63
C VAL A 68 0.51 -21.91 -5.69
N GLY A 69 -0.79 -22.19 -5.78
CA GLY A 69 -1.48 -23.09 -4.86
C GLY A 69 -1.63 -22.53 -3.44
N LYS A 70 -1.57 -21.19 -3.30
CA LYS A 70 -1.69 -20.47 -2.02
C LYS A 70 -2.61 -19.27 -2.18
N LYS A 71 -3.27 -18.90 -1.08
CA LYS A 71 -4.11 -17.70 -1.00
C LYS A 71 -3.28 -16.49 -0.63
N THR A 72 -3.56 -15.35 -1.27
CA THR A 72 -2.97 -14.06 -0.92
C THR A 72 -3.76 -13.40 0.21
N ALA A 73 -3.06 -12.73 1.12
CA ALA A 73 -3.64 -11.96 2.22
C ALA A 73 -3.98 -10.52 1.81
N TRP A 74 -3.10 -9.89 1.02
CA TRP A 74 -3.29 -8.54 0.51
C TRP A 74 -3.00 -8.43 -0.98
N ILE A 75 -3.65 -7.47 -1.62
CA ILE A 75 -3.45 -7.11 -3.02
C ILE A 75 -2.81 -5.73 -3.09
N TYR A 76 -1.64 -5.68 -3.70
CA TYR A 76 -0.86 -4.47 -3.84
C TYR A 76 -1.20 -3.78 -5.16
N PHE A 77 -1.50 -2.48 -5.10
CA PHE A 77 -1.64 -1.59 -6.25
C PHE A 77 -1.19 -0.18 -5.86
N SER A 78 -1.08 0.71 -6.84
CA SER A 78 -0.71 2.10 -6.58
C SER A 78 -1.85 3.05 -6.95
N ASP A 79 -1.92 4.18 -6.29
CA ASP A 79 -2.96 5.20 -6.43
C ASP A 79 -2.30 6.51 -6.91
N ASN A 80 -2.36 6.75 -8.23
CA ASN A 80 -1.66 7.85 -8.88
C ASN A 80 -2.46 9.15 -8.87
N TRP A 81 -1.89 10.18 -8.23
CA TRP A 81 -2.56 11.48 -8.11
C TRP A 81 -2.57 12.34 -9.38
N PHE A 82 -1.86 11.92 -10.43
CA PHE A 82 -2.03 12.52 -11.76
C PHE A 82 -3.26 11.96 -12.50
N GLU A 83 -3.79 10.80 -12.11
CA GLU A 83 -5.02 10.23 -12.67
C GLU A 83 -6.23 10.69 -11.85
N SER A 84 -6.16 10.53 -10.53
CA SER A 84 -7.22 10.92 -9.60
C SER A 84 -6.64 11.14 -8.20
N ARG A 85 -7.18 12.12 -7.46
CA ARG A 85 -6.86 12.34 -6.04
C ARG A 85 -7.89 11.71 -5.09
N LYS A 86 -8.91 11.04 -5.63
CA LYS A 86 -9.98 10.41 -4.84
C LYS A 86 -9.50 9.08 -4.27
N PHE A 87 -10.10 8.65 -3.16
CA PHE A 87 -9.86 7.32 -2.63
C PHE A 87 -10.31 6.25 -3.64
N PRO A 88 -9.50 5.21 -3.93
CA PRO A 88 -9.81 4.20 -4.94
C PRO A 88 -10.83 3.17 -4.41
N VAL A 89 -12.06 3.63 -4.13
CA VAL A 89 -13.11 2.83 -3.47
C VAL A 89 -13.52 1.59 -4.25
N GLU A 90 -13.58 1.67 -5.58
CA GLU A 90 -13.94 0.53 -6.43
C GLU A 90 -12.89 -0.58 -6.35
N MET A 91 -11.62 -0.21 -6.46
CA MET A 91 -10.47 -1.13 -6.32
C MET A 91 -10.46 -1.78 -4.93
N CYS A 92 -10.59 -0.96 -3.89
CA CYS A 92 -10.64 -1.47 -2.51
C CYS A 92 -11.85 -2.38 -2.27
N GLY A 93 -13.01 -2.03 -2.86
CA GLY A 93 -14.27 -2.76 -2.76
C GLY A 93 -14.12 -4.20 -3.21
N TRP A 94 -13.68 -4.44 -4.44
CA TRP A 94 -13.55 -5.81 -4.92
C TRP A 94 -12.44 -6.58 -4.20
N ILE A 95 -11.35 -5.92 -3.77
CA ILE A 95 -10.29 -6.57 -2.98
C ILE A 95 -10.87 -7.09 -1.66
N ARG A 96 -11.69 -6.26 -0.98
CA ARG A 96 -12.40 -6.67 0.23
C ARG A 96 -13.39 -7.80 -0.04
N ASP A 97 -14.14 -7.74 -1.15
CA ASP A 97 -15.13 -8.77 -1.48
C ASP A 97 -14.47 -10.15 -1.75
N LEU A 98 -13.18 -10.17 -2.07
CA LEU A 98 -12.35 -11.39 -2.12
C LEU A 98 -11.80 -11.83 -0.75
N ASN A 99 -12.20 -11.19 0.34
CA ASN A 99 -11.65 -11.32 1.70
C ASN A 99 -10.14 -11.07 1.75
N LYS A 100 -9.69 -10.00 1.08
CA LYS A 100 -8.28 -9.59 1.03
C LYS A 100 -8.15 -8.15 1.53
N ILE A 101 -6.94 -7.79 1.95
CA ILE A 101 -6.62 -6.44 2.40
C ILE A 101 -6.10 -5.62 1.21
N PRO A 102 -6.67 -4.44 0.94
CA PRO A 102 -6.06 -3.48 0.01
C PRO A 102 -4.71 -3.01 0.54
N TYR A 103 -3.66 -3.15 -0.26
CA TYR A 103 -2.38 -2.52 -0.05
C TYR A 103 -2.23 -1.42 -1.11
N ILE A 104 -2.34 -0.17 -0.67
CA ILE A 104 -2.29 1.02 -1.52
C ILE A 104 -0.91 1.67 -1.42
N ARG A 105 -0.22 1.87 -2.53
CA ARG A 105 0.85 2.87 -2.62
C ARG A 105 0.29 4.18 -3.10
N LEU A 106 0.18 5.12 -2.18
CA LEU A 106 -0.26 6.47 -2.43
C LEU A 106 0.83 7.24 -3.18
N MET A 107 0.59 7.53 -4.47
CA MET A 107 1.57 8.11 -5.39
C MET A 107 1.27 9.58 -5.67
N LEU A 108 1.74 10.45 -4.80
CA LEU A 108 1.76 11.91 -5.02
C LEU A 108 2.82 12.27 -6.07
N ARG A 109 2.53 12.01 -7.34
CA ARG A 109 3.40 12.30 -8.50
C ARG A 109 2.58 12.88 -9.66
N SER A 110 3.18 13.75 -10.44
CA SER A 110 2.54 14.44 -11.56
C SER A 110 2.52 13.65 -12.87
N ASN A 111 3.35 12.60 -12.97
CA ASN A 111 3.41 11.69 -14.11
C ASN A 111 4.10 10.38 -13.69
N VAL A 112 4.29 9.47 -14.66
CA VAL A 112 4.98 8.18 -14.45
C VAL A 112 6.50 8.25 -14.54
N ASP A 113 7.03 9.38 -15.02
CA ASP A 113 8.45 9.54 -15.28
C ASP A 113 9.26 9.40 -13.98
N GLN A 114 10.48 8.90 -14.13
CA GLN A 114 11.40 8.68 -13.02
C GLN A 114 12.65 9.55 -13.18
N ARG A 115 13.41 9.65 -12.09
CA ARG A 115 14.72 10.32 -12.03
C ARG A 115 14.65 11.81 -12.34
N HIS A 116 13.58 12.47 -11.90
CA HIS A 116 13.45 13.92 -11.92
C HIS A 116 12.81 14.44 -10.63
N SER A 117 12.98 15.73 -10.39
CA SER A 117 12.26 16.44 -9.32
C SER A 117 10.78 16.61 -9.66
N GLU A 118 9.92 16.58 -8.65
CA GLU A 118 8.50 16.87 -8.77
C GLU A 118 8.23 18.37 -8.63
N LYS A 119 7.34 18.91 -9.47
CA LYS A 119 7.00 20.35 -9.51
C LYS A 119 5.63 20.63 -8.88
N THR A 120 4.69 19.71 -9.05
CA THR A 120 3.34 19.80 -8.52
C THR A 120 3.34 19.31 -7.09
N PHE A 121 3.59 18.02 -6.87
CA PHE A 121 3.60 17.39 -5.54
C PHE A 121 4.97 17.40 -4.85
N SER A 122 5.69 18.53 -4.94
CA SER A 122 7.01 18.65 -4.30
C SER A 122 6.88 18.54 -2.78
N LEU A 123 7.92 18.02 -2.10
CA LEU A 123 7.87 17.90 -0.63
C LEU A 123 7.61 19.24 0.06
N ARG A 124 8.13 20.35 -0.48
CA ARG A 124 7.88 21.68 0.09
C ARG A 124 6.40 22.06 0.06
N LYS A 125 5.70 21.75 -1.03
CA LYS A 125 4.27 22.04 -1.19
C LYS A 125 3.41 21.11 -0.32
N ILE A 126 3.79 19.84 -0.21
CA ILE A 126 3.15 18.90 0.74
C ILE A 126 3.28 19.43 2.17
N ILE A 127 4.49 19.80 2.59
CA ILE A 127 4.75 20.34 3.94
C ILE A 127 4.06 21.69 4.17
N ALA A 128 3.92 22.52 3.13
CA ALA A 128 3.23 23.81 3.20
C ALA A 128 1.70 23.69 3.31
N GLY A 129 1.16 22.49 3.09
CA GLY A 129 -0.27 22.21 3.22
C GLY A 129 -1.08 22.36 1.94
N ASP A 130 -0.42 22.52 0.78
CA ASP A 130 -1.07 22.78 -0.51
C ASP A 130 -2.04 21.66 -0.93
N PHE A 131 -1.90 20.46 -0.33
CA PHE A 131 -2.68 19.27 -0.64
C PHE A 131 -3.51 18.75 0.56
N ASP A 132 -3.59 19.51 1.64
CA ASP A 132 -4.24 19.06 2.88
C ASP A 132 -5.73 18.79 2.69
N VAL A 133 -6.40 19.62 1.88
CA VAL A 133 -7.82 19.45 1.54
C VAL A 133 -8.05 18.11 0.83
N ASP A 134 -7.19 17.78 -0.14
CA ASP A 134 -7.26 16.52 -0.89
C ASP A 134 -6.95 15.32 0.01
N LEU A 135 -5.88 15.39 0.80
CA LEU A 135 -5.47 14.32 1.73
C LEU A 135 -6.54 14.03 2.78
N ARG A 136 -7.18 15.08 3.32
CA ARG A 136 -8.29 14.93 4.26
C ARG A 136 -9.53 14.32 3.61
N ALA A 137 -9.86 14.70 2.37
CA ALA A 137 -10.96 14.10 1.62
C ALA A 137 -10.70 12.61 1.37
N TRP A 138 -9.50 12.26 0.91
CA TRP A 138 -9.07 10.88 0.72
C TRP A 138 -9.17 10.08 2.03
N ALA A 139 -8.72 10.65 3.15
CA ALA A 139 -8.79 10.00 4.47
C ALA A 139 -10.22 9.77 4.95
N ARG A 140 -11.14 10.72 4.74
CA ARG A 140 -12.56 10.53 5.10
C ARG A 140 -13.20 9.42 4.28
N GLU A 141 -12.89 9.32 2.99
CA GLU A 141 -13.39 8.23 2.15
C GLU A 141 -12.79 6.88 2.58
N ALA A 142 -11.48 6.84 2.86
CA ALA A 142 -10.81 5.65 3.38
C ALA A 142 -11.40 5.19 4.73
N LYS A 143 -11.73 6.14 5.63
CA LYS A 143 -12.44 5.85 6.88
C LYS A 143 -13.82 5.26 6.63
N ASN A 144 -14.59 5.86 5.71
CA ASN A 144 -15.94 5.39 5.37
C ASN A 144 -15.94 4.01 4.71
N PHE A 145 -14.84 3.61 4.07
CA PHE A 145 -14.67 2.25 3.54
C PHE A 145 -14.73 1.19 4.65
N GLY A 146 -14.28 1.53 5.87
CA GLY A 146 -14.52 0.76 7.09
C GLY A 146 -13.72 -0.53 7.28
N SER A 147 -13.05 -1.03 6.23
CA SER A 147 -12.17 -2.21 6.32
C SER A 147 -10.69 -1.84 6.45
N PRO A 148 -9.84 -2.74 6.97
CA PRO A 148 -8.41 -2.49 7.10
C PRO A 148 -7.73 -2.24 5.75
N ILE A 149 -6.83 -1.27 5.72
CA ILE A 149 -6.02 -0.92 4.53
C ILE A 149 -4.56 -0.82 4.97
N LEU A 150 -3.66 -1.42 4.19
CA LEU A 150 -2.24 -1.09 4.26
C LEU A 150 -1.97 0.07 3.31
N VAL A 151 -1.33 1.14 3.79
CA VAL A 151 -1.00 2.31 2.97
C VAL A 151 0.50 2.60 3.05
N GLU A 152 1.14 2.76 1.90
CA GLU A 152 2.51 3.27 1.80
C GLU A 152 2.51 4.59 1.02
N TRP A 153 3.21 5.60 1.54
CA TRP A 153 3.58 6.80 0.80
C TRP A 153 5.10 6.94 0.81
N GLY A 154 5.66 7.57 -0.22
CA GLY A 154 7.08 7.92 -0.22
C GLY A 154 8.03 6.74 -0.45
N THR A 155 7.55 5.70 -1.14
CA THR A 155 8.29 4.46 -1.40
C THR A 155 9.74 4.65 -1.82
N GLU A 156 10.63 3.83 -1.27
CA GLU A 156 12.06 3.74 -1.59
C GLU A 156 12.76 5.11 -1.56
N PRO A 157 12.65 5.88 -0.45
CA PRO A 157 13.17 7.25 -0.40
C PRO A 157 14.69 7.33 -0.38
N ASN A 158 15.37 6.22 -0.10
CA ASN A 158 16.81 6.05 -0.25
C ASN A 158 17.23 5.71 -1.69
N GLY A 159 16.30 5.62 -2.65
CA GLY A 159 16.56 5.49 -4.08
C GLY A 159 16.70 6.83 -4.82
N ASN A 160 17.01 6.77 -6.12
CA ASN A 160 17.16 7.95 -6.99
C ASN A 160 16.06 8.13 -8.06
N TRP A 161 15.13 7.18 -8.15
CA TRP A 161 14.10 7.10 -9.21
C TRP A 161 12.83 7.88 -8.89
N PHE A 162 12.34 7.86 -7.66
CA PHE A 162 11.17 8.66 -7.28
C PHE A 162 11.54 10.07 -6.83
N SER A 163 10.62 11.01 -7.00
CA SER A 163 10.87 12.44 -6.84
C SER A 163 10.89 12.93 -5.39
N TRP A 164 10.41 12.15 -4.42
CA TRP A 164 10.35 12.48 -2.99
C TRP A 164 11.63 12.14 -2.20
N ASN A 165 12.70 11.66 -2.85
CA ASN A 165 13.96 11.35 -2.18
C ASN A 165 14.76 12.61 -1.80
N GLY A 166 15.81 12.42 -1.00
CA GLY A 166 16.67 13.52 -0.58
C GLY A 166 17.45 14.18 -1.71
N LYS A 167 17.87 13.44 -2.75
CA LYS A 167 18.59 13.99 -3.92
C LYS A 167 17.80 15.12 -4.59
N TRP A 168 16.49 14.94 -4.78
CA TRP A 168 15.63 15.94 -5.43
C TRP A 168 15.11 17.02 -4.47
N ASN A 169 15.24 16.82 -3.15
CA ASN A 169 14.60 17.67 -2.14
C ASN A 169 15.57 18.34 -1.18
N GLY A 170 16.77 18.76 -1.62
CA GLY A 170 17.73 19.52 -0.79
C GLY A 170 19.00 18.75 -0.42
N GLY A 171 19.21 17.59 -1.06
CA GLY A 171 20.42 16.79 -0.97
C GLY A 171 20.75 16.38 0.46
N ALA A 172 22.05 16.32 0.74
CA ALA A 172 22.59 15.87 2.02
C ALA A 172 22.16 16.72 3.22
N LYS A 173 21.78 17.98 3.00
CA LYS A 173 21.53 18.95 4.08
C LYS A 173 20.10 18.83 4.64
N GLU A 174 19.11 18.73 3.75
CA GLU A 174 17.69 18.85 4.13
C GLU A 174 16.82 17.74 3.55
N GLY A 175 17.34 16.93 2.63
CA GLY A 175 16.57 15.95 1.88
C GLY A 175 15.83 14.92 2.75
N PRO A 176 16.56 14.09 3.53
CA PRO A 176 15.92 13.11 4.40
C PRO A 176 14.98 13.73 5.44
N ALA A 177 15.38 14.87 6.03
CA ALA A 177 14.54 15.59 7.00
C ALA A 177 13.21 16.05 6.38
N ARG A 178 13.23 16.60 5.15
CA ARG A 178 11.99 17.00 4.45
C ARG A 178 11.11 15.81 4.12
N TYR A 179 11.70 14.67 3.73
CA TYR A 179 10.93 13.45 3.52
C TYR A 179 10.20 13.03 4.80
N VAL A 180 10.92 12.99 5.93
CA VAL A 180 10.35 12.64 7.24
C VAL A 180 9.23 13.61 7.61
N THR A 181 9.44 14.92 7.45
CA THR A 181 8.41 15.93 7.74
C THR A 181 7.17 15.74 6.87
N ALA A 182 7.34 15.51 5.56
CA ALA A 182 6.22 15.29 4.65
C ALA A 182 5.47 13.98 4.97
N TYR A 183 6.19 12.90 5.27
CA TYR A 183 5.58 11.63 5.68
C TYR A 183 4.70 11.83 6.92
N ARG A 184 5.27 12.44 7.97
CA ARG A 184 4.53 12.71 9.22
C ARG A 184 3.32 13.59 9.00
N HIS A 185 3.46 14.65 8.22
CA HIS A 185 2.37 15.56 7.87
C HIS A 185 1.20 14.82 7.23
N ILE A 186 1.45 13.97 6.23
CA ILE A 186 0.42 13.16 5.58
C ILE A 186 -0.27 12.24 6.60
N VAL A 187 0.50 11.50 7.40
CA VAL A 187 -0.06 10.58 8.41
C VAL A 187 -0.91 11.32 9.44
N ASP A 188 -0.42 12.45 9.96
CA ASP A 188 -1.12 13.24 10.97
C ASP A 188 -2.44 13.81 10.44
N LEU A 189 -2.47 14.28 9.19
CA LEU A 189 -3.70 14.72 8.54
C LEU A 189 -4.73 13.61 8.44
N MET A 190 -4.33 12.42 7.98
CA MET A 190 -5.26 11.31 7.80
C MET A 190 -5.78 10.78 9.14
N ARG A 191 -4.92 10.71 10.16
CA ARG A 191 -5.32 10.37 11.53
C ARG A 191 -6.25 11.41 12.13
N ALA A 192 -6.06 12.70 11.85
CA ALA A 192 -6.95 13.76 12.33
C ALA A 192 -8.39 13.64 11.77
N GLU A 193 -8.58 12.98 10.63
CA GLU A 193 -9.92 12.66 10.10
C GLU A 193 -10.52 11.39 10.73
N GLY A 194 -9.76 10.68 11.56
CA GLY A 194 -10.14 9.42 12.20
C GLY A 194 -10.07 8.22 11.28
N ALA A 195 -9.18 8.23 10.28
CA ALA A 195 -8.93 7.10 9.38
C ALA A 195 -8.07 6.01 10.06
N ASP A 196 -8.54 5.49 11.20
CA ASP A 196 -7.80 4.54 12.04
C ASP A 196 -7.71 3.12 11.46
N ASN A 197 -8.43 2.87 10.36
CA ASN A 197 -8.36 1.64 9.57
C ASN A 197 -7.14 1.62 8.60
N LEU A 198 -6.41 2.73 8.49
CA LEU A 198 -5.15 2.81 7.77
C LEU A 198 -4.00 2.35 8.66
N GLN A 199 -3.20 1.40 8.15
CA GLN A 199 -1.91 1.04 8.74
C GLN A 199 -0.78 1.46 7.82
N TRP A 200 0.17 2.19 8.38
CA TRP A 200 1.22 2.85 7.62
C TRP A 200 2.41 1.94 7.43
N VAL A 201 2.78 1.74 6.16
CA VAL A 201 3.97 1.00 5.77
C VAL A 201 5.06 1.97 5.34
N TRP A 202 6.21 1.90 6.02
CA TRP A 202 7.42 2.60 5.61
C TRP A 202 8.27 1.67 4.75
N HIS A 203 8.41 2.01 3.46
CA HIS A 203 8.98 1.14 2.45
C HIS A 203 10.28 1.71 1.90
N VAL A 204 11.40 1.01 2.07
CA VAL A 204 12.74 1.41 1.59
C VAL A 204 13.26 0.52 0.46
N ASN A 205 14.26 0.98 -0.27
CA ASN A 205 15.03 0.08 -1.12
C ASN A 205 16.04 -0.68 -0.26
N TRP A 206 16.33 -1.92 -0.62
CA TRP A 206 17.35 -2.72 0.08
C TRP A 206 18.76 -2.10 0.04
N LEU A 207 19.03 -1.26 -0.96
CA LEU A 207 20.31 -0.57 -1.16
C LEU A 207 20.10 0.95 -1.22
N ASP A 208 21.02 1.70 -0.62
CA ASP A 208 21.01 3.16 -0.75
C ASP A 208 21.53 3.57 -2.13
N GLU A 209 20.76 4.36 -2.87
CA GLU A 209 21.15 4.90 -4.17
C GLU A 209 21.00 6.43 -4.21
N PRO A 210 22.10 7.19 -4.03
CA PRO A 210 23.50 6.74 -3.94
C PRO A 210 23.89 6.22 -2.55
N GLU A 211 24.91 5.35 -2.51
CA GLU A 211 25.51 4.86 -1.26
C GLU A 211 26.33 5.96 -0.57
N ARG A 212 25.63 6.83 0.17
CA ARG A 212 26.22 7.98 0.87
C ARG A 212 25.65 8.05 2.27
N LYS A 213 26.47 8.49 3.24
CA LYS A 213 26.05 8.63 4.64
C LYS A 213 24.76 9.43 4.83
N TRP A 214 24.57 10.48 4.04
CA TRP A 214 23.36 11.32 4.10
C TRP A 214 22.12 10.61 3.53
N ASN A 215 22.29 9.64 2.62
CA ASN A 215 21.19 8.95 1.94
C ASN A 215 20.85 7.58 2.58
N ARG A 216 21.50 7.25 3.70
CA ARG A 216 21.19 6.06 4.49
C ARG A 216 19.70 5.96 4.79
N LEU A 217 19.11 4.79 4.57
CA LEU A 217 17.68 4.56 4.80
C LEU A 217 17.21 4.99 6.19
N GLU A 218 18.05 4.85 7.22
CA GLU A 218 17.73 5.23 8.60
C GLU A 218 17.45 6.73 8.74
N ASN A 219 18.05 7.57 7.89
CA ASN A 219 17.80 9.01 7.89
C ASN A 219 16.39 9.37 7.38
N TYR A 220 15.70 8.43 6.73
CA TYR A 220 14.35 8.60 6.21
C TYR A 220 13.27 7.96 7.10
N PHE A 221 13.64 7.34 8.23
CA PHE A 221 12.69 6.68 9.11
C PHE A 221 11.77 7.71 9.79
N PRO A 222 10.42 7.60 9.62
CA PRO A 222 9.50 8.59 10.17
C PRO A 222 9.29 8.46 11.69
N GLY A 223 9.85 7.43 12.32
CA GLY A 223 9.67 7.14 13.75
C GLY A 223 8.54 6.14 13.99
N GLU A 224 8.62 5.44 15.12
CA GLU A 224 7.74 4.31 15.47
C GLU A 224 6.25 4.71 15.50
N ASN A 225 5.94 5.92 15.97
CA ASN A 225 4.56 6.42 16.01
C ASN A 225 3.94 6.62 14.62
N TYR A 226 4.72 6.58 13.54
CA TYR A 226 4.28 6.81 12.18
C TYR A 226 4.39 5.57 11.28
N CYS A 227 4.80 4.43 11.83
CA CYS A 227 5.12 3.23 11.08
C CYS A 227 4.54 2.01 11.78
N ASP A 228 3.47 1.44 11.23
CA ASP A 228 2.92 0.16 11.68
C ASP A 228 3.71 -1.03 11.09
N TRP A 229 4.26 -0.88 9.88
CA TRP A 229 5.03 -1.92 9.17
C TRP A 229 6.29 -1.35 8.50
N VAL A 230 7.41 -2.05 8.63
CA VAL A 230 8.62 -1.78 7.84
C VAL A 230 8.66 -2.72 6.64
N ALA A 231 8.94 -2.17 5.45
CA ALA A 231 9.05 -2.95 4.21
C ALA A 231 10.32 -2.57 3.45
N PHE A 232 10.83 -3.51 2.65
CA PHE A 232 11.88 -3.21 1.69
C PHE A 232 11.64 -3.92 0.36
N SER A 233 12.08 -3.29 -0.74
CA SER A 233 12.19 -3.93 -2.04
C SER A 233 13.59 -4.50 -2.22
N ALA A 234 13.69 -5.75 -2.64
CA ALA A 234 14.92 -6.37 -3.10
C ALA A 234 14.67 -7.05 -4.44
N TYR A 235 15.51 -6.76 -5.45
CA TYR A 235 15.41 -7.39 -6.77
C TYR A 235 16.71 -8.09 -7.10
N ALA A 236 16.62 -9.38 -7.41
CA ALA A 236 17.73 -10.11 -7.99
C ALA A 236 17.64 -10.05 -9.52
N ARG A 237 18.73 -9.64 -10.18
CA ARG A 237 18.87 -9.84 -11.62
C ARG A 237 19.09 -11.34 -11.84
N ARG A 238 18.14 -12.02 -12.49
CA ARG A 238 18.46 -13.33 -13.09
C ARG A 238 19.46 -13.07 -14.21
N LEU A 239 20.71 -13.42 -13.98
CA LEU A 239 21.62 -13.66 -15.09
C LEU A 239 21.01 -14.82 -15.89
N PRO A 240 20.90 -14.70 -17.22
CA PRO A 240 20.52 -15.85 -18.02
C PRO A 240 21.51 -16.97 -17.72
N ALA A 241 21.02 -18.20 -17.57
CA ALA A 241 21.89 -19.35 -17.66
C ALA A 241 22.64 -19.21 -18.98
N VAL A 242 23.97 -19.21 -18.93
CA VAL A 242 24.79 -19.18 -20.14
C VAL A 242 24.56 -20.52 -20.85
N ASP A 243 23.62 -20.53 -21.80
CA ASP A 243 23.57 -21.56 -22.84
C ASP A 243 24.54 -21.08 -23.94
N PRO A 244 25.69 -21.74 -24.12
CA PRO A 244 26.70 -21.31 -25.09
C PRO A 244 26.22 -21.35 -26.55
N ASN A 245 25.03 -21.89 -26.86
CA ASN A 245 24.56 -22.13 -28.23
C ASN A 245 23.31 -21.34 -28.68
N ARG A 246 22.83 -20.33 -27.93
CA ARG A 246 21.70 -19.49 -28.40
C ARG A 246 21.95 -17.99 -28.22
N ALA A 247 22.29 -17.34 -29.33
CA ALA A 247 22.34 -15.88 -29.45
C ALA A 247 20.98 -15.33 -29.90
N GLU A 248 20.05 -15.20 -28.96
CA GLU A 248 18.96 -14.20 -29.00
C GLU A 248 18.23 -14.26 -27.65
N GLN A 249 18.38 -13.23 -26.83
CA GLN A 249 17.73 -13.17 -25.51
C GLN A 249 16.99 -11.84 -25.35
N THR A 250 15.66 -11.94 -25.34
CA THR A 250 14.75 -10.87 -24.93
C THR A 250 14.82 -10.67 -23.42
N ASN A 251 15.18 -9.47 -22.99
CA ASN A 251 15.26 -9.08 -21.59
C ASN A 251 13.86 -9.00 -20.96
N HIS A 252 13.41 -10.05 -20.27
CA HIS A 252 12.23 -9.96 -19.40
C HIS A 252 12.66 -10.05 -17.94
N CYS A 253 12.74 -8.88 -17.28
CA CYS A 253 13.00 -8.76 -15.86
C CYS A 253 11.73 -9.16 -15.08
N ARG A 254 11.69 -10.36 -14.49
CA ARG A 254 10.61 -10.74 -13.56
C ARG A 254 10.97 -10.26 -12.16
N ARG A 255 10.23 -9.25 -11.70
CA ARG A 255 10.35 -8.62 -10.37
C ARG A 255 9.75 -9.53 -9.30
N ILE A 256 10.56 -10.05 -8.37
CA ILE A 256 10.09 -10.70 -7.14
C ILE A 256 10.27 -9.68 -6.01
N ARG A 257 9.17 -9.18 -5.42
CA ARG A 257 9.22 -8.38 -4.19
C ARG A 257 9.03 -9.32 -3.00
N LEU A 258 10.08 -9.48 -2.18
CA LEU A 258 9.98 -10.15 -0.89
C LEU A 258 9.62 -9.11 0.16
N ARG A 259 8.44 -9.24 0.79
CA ARG A 259 8.06 -8.46 1.97
C ARG A 259 8.19 -9.37 3.18
N PHE A 260 9.09 -9.04 4.11
CA PHE A 260 9.11 -9.63 5.44
C PHE A 260 8.34 -8.70 6.37
N ALA A 261 7.38 -9.30 7.08
CA ALA A 261 6.72 -8.77 8.25
C ALA A 261 7.48 -9.26 9.49
#